data_AF-A0A925V1W1-F1
#
_entry.id   AF-A0A925V1W1-F1
#
_cell.length_a   1.000
_cell.length_b   1.000
_cell.length_c   1.000
_cell.angle_alpha   90.00
_cell.angle_beta   90.00
_cell.angle_gamma   90.00
#
_symmetry.space_group_name_H-M   'P 1'
#
loop_
_entity.id
_entity.type
_entity.pdbx_description
1 polymer ?
#
loop_
_entity_poly.entity_id
_entity_poly.type
_entity_poly.pdbx_seq_one_letter_code
_entity_poly.pdbx_strand_id
1 'polypeptide(L)'
;QDRAVAALAAAGHPVVRIILADLDALPQELYRWEIATAVAGAVLKLNPFDQPDVEASKIVTKAMTSAYEKEGALPSETPIGSDGSIKLFTDAANAKAIGNPNDLTGYLRAHLKRIGQGDYFALLAYVDMTEANAKTLQKIRHLVRDHTGAATCLGFGPRFLHSTGQAYKGGPNRGVVLQVTAEPSKKLDVPGSRFDFGVIAAAQARGDFAVLAERERRALRVHLGSDADLDKLYQAVRDALRGGN
;
A
#
# COMPACT_ATOMS: atom_id res chain seq x y z
N GLN A 1 10.89 -27.06 5.99
CA GLN A 1 11.82 -25.94 5.74
C GLN A 1 13.20 -26.43 5.29
N ASP A 2 13.77 -27.45 5.92
CA ASP A 2 15.13 -27.95 5.62
C ASP A 2 15.38 -28.34 4.16
N ARG A 3 14.40 -28.96 3.49
CA ARG A 3 14.52 -29.32 2.07
C ARG A 3 14.68 -28.09 1.16
N ALA A 4 14.02 -26.98 1.49
CA ALA A 4 14.12 -25.73 0.73
C ALA A 4 15.49 -25.05 0.95
N VAL A 5 16.00 -25.06 2.19
CA VAL A 5 17.33 -24.52 2.52
C VAL A 5 18.45 -25.36 1.88
N ALA A 6 18.31 -26.68 1.88
CA ALA A 6 19.27 -27.57 1.21
C ALA A 6 19.32 -27.34 -0.31
N ALA A 7 18.17 -27.10 -0.95
CA ALA A 7 18.12 -26.75 -2.37
C ALA A 7 18.86 -25.43 -2.68
N LEU A 8 18.74 -24.41 -1.81
CA LEU A 8 19.48 -23.15 -1.96
C LEU A 8 20.99 -23.36 -1.86
N ALA A 9 21.45 -24.15 -0.88
CA ALA A 9 22.86 -24.48 -0.73
C ALA A 9 23.40 -25.25 -1.95
N ALA A 10 22.64 -26.24 -2.44
CA ALA A 10 23.01 -27.02 -3.63
C ALA A 10 23.08 -26.16 -4.91
N ALA A 11 22.28 -25.09 -4.98
CA ALA A 11 22.34 -24.11 -6.06
C ALA A 11 23.48 -23.08 -5.92
N GLY A 12 24.34 -23.21 -4.90
CA GLY A 12 25.50 -22.33 -4.68
C GLY A 12 25.18 -21.03 -3.94
N HIS A 13 23.96 -20.86 -3.41
CA HIS A 13 23.65 -19.71 -2.59
C HIS A 13 24.30 -19.82 -1.20
N PRO A 14 24.81 -18.72 -0.61
CA PRO A 14 25.33 -18.73 0.75
C PRO A 14 24.24 -19.15 1.75
N VAL A 15 24.54 -20.15 2.59
CA VAL A 15 23.64 -20.61 3.65
C VAL A 15 24.40 -20.58 4.97
N VAL A 16 23.87 -19.84 5.94
CA VAL A 16 24.36 -19.83 7.33
C VAL A 16 23.35 -20.61 8.18
N ARG A 17 23.83 -21.63 8.89
CA ARG A 17 23.05 -22.36 9.89
C ARG A 17 23.53 -21.96 11.28
N ILE A 18 22.60 -21.50 12.11
CA ILE A 18 22.85 -21.21 13.52
C ILE A 18 22.13 -22.30 14.30
N ILE A 19 22.89 -23.10 15.05
CA ILE A 19 22.37 -24.18 15.88
C ILE A 19 22.29 -23.66 17.31
N LEU A 20 21.10 -23.69 17.88
CA LEU A 20 20.87 -23.31 19.27
C LEU A 20 20.98 -24.54 20.16
N ALA A 21 21.65 -24.40 21.30
CA ALA A 21 21.80 -25.50 22.26
C ALA A 21 20.44 -25.87 22.88
N ASP A 22 19.61 -24.88 23.17
CA ASP A 22 18.27 -25.00 23.77
C ASP A 22 17.43 -23.74 23.48
N LEU A 23 16.22 -23.69 24.05
CA LEU A 23 15.31 -22.54 23.91
C LEU A 23 15.80 -21.29 24.65
N ASP A 24 16.59 -21.44 25.71
CA ASP A 24 17.10 -20.32 26.51
C ASP A 24 18.20 -19.54 25.77
N ALA A 25 18.74 -20.10 24.70
CA ALA A 25 19.62 -19.41 23.76
C ALA A 25 18.88 -18.46 22.78
N LEU A 26 17.55 -18.52 22.66
CA LEU A 26 16.79 -17.66 21.74
C LEU A 26 17.00 -16.15 21.97
N PRO A 27 17.00 -15.63 23.20
CA PRO A 27 17.27 -14.21 23.45
C PRO A 27 18.66 -13.76 22.98
N GLN A 28 19.65 -14.65 22.99
CA GLN A 28 21.01 -14.35 22.50
C GLN A 28 21.00 -14.10 21.00
N GLU A 29 20.20 -14.84 20.25
CA GLU A 29 20.06 -14.62 18.81
C GLU A 29 19.32 -13.33 18.49
N LEU A 30 18.29 -12.97 19.26
CA LEU A 30 17.62 -11.68 19.10
C LEU A 30 18.63 -10.54 19.20
N TYR A 31 19.46 -10.54 20.25
CA TYR A 31 20.50 -9.53 20.43
C TYR A 31 21.56 -9.57 19.32
N ARG A 32 22.01 -10.78 18.91
CA ARG A 32 22.96 -10.92 17.80
C ARG A 32 22.41 -10.27 16.53
N TRP A 33 21.13 -10.47 16.21
CA TRP A 33 20.52 -9.90 15.01
C TRP A 33 20.31 -8.39 15.10
N GLU A 34 20.03 -7.84 16.28
CA GLU A 34 19.99 -6.38 16.51
C GLU A 34 21.36 -5.75 16.21
N ILE A 35 22.44 -6.31 16.77
CA ILE A 35 23.81 -5.84 16.52
C ILE A 35 24.22 -6.05 15.06
N ALA A 36 23.95 -7.22 14.48
CA ALA A 36 24.26 -7.51 13.09
C ALA A 36 23.56 -6.53 12.14
N THR A 37 22.30 -6.16 12.44
CA THR A 37 21.54 -5.15 11.68
C THR A 37 22.18 -3.77 11.81
N ALA A 38 22.58 -3.35 13.01
CA ALA A 38 23.25 -2.07 13.23
C ALA A 38 24.60 -1.99 12.48
N VAL A 39 25.41 -3.04 12.57
CA VAL A 39 26.70 -3.14 11.86
C VAL A 39 26.50 -3.15 10.35
N ALA A 40 25.56 -3.95 9.84
CA ALA A 40 25.24 -3.98 8.42
C ALA A 40 24.77 -2.60 7.92
N GLY A 41 23.92 -1.90 8.68
CA GLY A 41 23.51 -0.52 8.40
C GLY A 41 24.70 0.42 8.30
N ALA A 42 25.60 0.40 9.28
CA ALA A 42 26.81 1.22 9.27
C ALA A 42 27.71 0.95 8.05
N VAL A 43 27.94 -0.32 7.71
CA VAL A 43 28.73 -0.73 6.52
C VAL A 43 28.05 -0.25 5.23
N LEU A 44 26.73 -0.37 5.14
CA LEU A 44 25.93 0.10 4.00
C LEU A 44 25.74 1.62 3.98
N LYS A 45 26.22 2.35 5.00
CA LYS A 45 25.99 3.78 5.20
C LYS A 45 24.51 4.16 5.24
N LEU A 46 23.71 3.29 5.87
CA LEU A 46 22.28 3.45 6.11
C LEU A 46 22.03 3.50 7.62
N ASN A 47 21.12 4.36 8.07
CA ASN A 47 20.62 4.29 9.45
C ASN A 47 19.46 3.29 9.50
N PRO A 48 19.64 2.08 10.05
CA PRO A 48 18.59 1.06 10.06
C PRO A 48 17.42 1.39 11.00
N PHE A 49 17.56 2.43 11.84
CA PHE A 49 16.56 2.87 12.80
C PHE A 49 15.85 4.17 12.39
N ASP A 50 16.20 4.76 11.25
CA ASP A 50 15.57 5.98 10.75
C ASP A 50 14.30 5.66 9.97
N GLN A 51 13.15 6.21 10.38
CA GLN A 51 11.84 6.01 9.74
C GLN A 51 11.11 7.34 9.52
N PRO A 52 11.72 8.32 8.84
CA PRO A 52 11.18 9.67 8.77
C PRO A 52 9.83 9.72 8.04
N ASP A 53 9.62 8.83 7.07
CA ASP A 53 8.42 8.86 6.21
C ASP A 53 7.23 8.09 6.81
N VAL A 54 7.46 7.27 7.83
CA VAL A 54 6.39 6.59 8.58
C VAL A 54 5.73 7.56 9.56
N GLU A 55 6.53 8.43 10.19
CA GLU A 55 6.02 9.45 11.11
C GLU A 55 5.16 10.50 10.39
N ALA A 56 5.51 10.88 9.16
CA ALA A 56 4.72 11.83 8.37
C ALA A 56 3.25 11.41 8.24
N SER A 57 2.98 10.14 7.91
CA SER A 57 1.59 9.66 7.80
C SER A 57 0.88 9.65 9.16
N LYS A 58 1.58 9.35 10.26
CA LYS A 58 0.98 9.40 11.60
C LYS A 58 0.57 10.83 11.98
N ILE A 59 1.38 11.82 11.63
CA ILE A 59 1.08 13.24 11.86
C ILE A 59 -0.19 13.64 11.09
N VAL A 60 -0.28 13.31 9.80
CA VAL A 60 -1.45 13.64 8.97
C VAL A 60 -2.71 12.94 9.49
N THR A 61 -2.62 11.64 9.82
CA THR A 61 -3.75 10.90 10.42
C THR A 61 -4.21 11.54 11.73
N LYS A 62 -3.27 11.92 12.61
CA LYS A 62 -3.59 12.57 13.89
C LYS A 62 -4.25 13.93 13.69
N ALA A 63 -3.82 14.70 12.70
CA ALA A 63 -4.46 15.97 12.35
C ALA A 63 -5.92 15.75 11.89
N MET A 64 -6.17 14.74 11.05
CA MET A 64 -7.51 14.41 10.56
C MET A 64 -8.46 13.93 11.67
N THR A 65 -8.01 13.04 12.55
CA THR A 65 -8.83 12.60 13.68
C THR A 65 -9.07 13.72 14.68
N SER A 66 -8.10 14.62 14.90
CA SER A 66 -8.29 15.82 15.72
C SER A 66 -9.31 16.80 15.12
N ALA A 67 -9.35 16.94 13.79
CA ALA A 67 -10.36 17.73 13.10
C ALA A 67 -11.75 17.11 13.27
N TYR A 68 -11.86 15.78 13.14
CA TYR A 68 -13.11 15.05 13.37
C TYR A 68 -13.64 15.26 14.80
N GLU A 69 -12.76 15.21 15.80
CA GLU A 69 -13.12 15.46 17.21
C GLU A 69 -13.70 16.88 17.43
N LYS A 70 -13.36 17.85 16.59
CA LYS A 70 -13.88 19.21 16.67
C LYS A 70 -15.16 19.37 15.85
N GLU A 71 -15.08 18.99 14.58
CA GLU A 71 -16.06 19.33 13.54
C GLU A 71 -17.10 18.22 13.30
N GLY A 72 -16.83 17.00 13.74
CA GLY A 72 -17.70 15.83 13.56
C GLY A 72 -17.62 15.18 12.17
N ALA A 73 -16.68 15.62 11.31
CA ALA A 73 -16.47 15.07 9.98
C ALA A 73 -14.98 15.10 9.60
N LEU A 74 -14.57 14.20 8.71
CA LEU A 74 -13.26 14.30 8.06
C LEU A 74 -13.30 15.44 7.02
N PRO A 75 -12.14 16.06 6.70
CA PRO A 75 -12.06 17.03 5.62
C PRO A 75 -12.69 16.51 4.33
N SER A 76 -13.49 17.35 3.66
CA SER A 76 -14.12 16.99 2.41
C SER A 76 -13.08 16.86 1.29
N GLU A 77 -13.32 15.93 0.37
CA GLU A 77 -12.48 15.72 -0.80
C GLU A 77 -13.38 15.71 -2.04
N THR A 78 -12.92 16.38 -3.10
CA THR A 78 -13.62 16.38 -4.39
C THR A 78 -13.04 15.25 -5.26
N PRO A 79 -13.85 14.27 -5.69
CA PRO A 79 -13.37 13.25 -6.60
C PRO A 79 -13.03 13.85 -7.96
N ILE A 80 -11.97 13.33 -8.60
CA ILE A 80 -11.61 13.69 -9.97
C ILE A 80 -12.51 13.02 -11.01
N GLY A 81 -13.19 11.95 -10.62
CA GLY A 81 -14.14 11.21 -11.44
C GLY A 81 -14.92 10.21 -10.61
N SER A 82 -15.98 9.64 -11.21
CA SER A 82 -16.83 8.65 -10.55
C SER A 82 -17.44 7.69 -11.56
N ASP A 83 -17.72 6.47 -11.13
CA ASP A 83 -18.42 5.45 -11.89
C ASP A 83 -19.39 4.71 -10.95
N GLY A 84 -20.66 5.12 -10.97
CA GLY A 84 -21.66 4.67 -10.00
C GLY A 84 -21.29 5.01 -8.55
N SER A 85 -21.14 3.98 -7.72
CA SER A 85 -20.71 4.11 -6.31
C SER A 85 -19.21 4.36 -6.15
N ILE A 86 -18.42 4.15 -7.21
CA ILE A 86 -16.97 4.24 -7.15
C ILE A 86 -16.54 5.69 -7.40
N LYS A 87 -15.67 6.22 -6.54
CA LYS A 87 -15.10 7.57 -6.63
C LYS A 87 -13.60 7.50 -6.79
N LEU A 88 -13.02 8.38 -7.59
CA LEU A 88 -11.58 8.46 -7.84
C LEU A 88 -10.99 9.73 -7.25
N PHE A 89 -9.84 9.61 -6.59
CA PHE A 89 -9.14 10.74 -5.95
C PHE A 89 -7.66 10.71 -6.28
N THR A 90 -7.09 11.88 -6.50
CA THR A 90 -5.64 12.11 -6.59
C THR A 90 -5.33 13.61 -6.44
N ASP A 91 -4.05 13.97 -6.33
CA ASP A 91 -3.62 15.37 -6.29
C ASP A 91 -3.61 16.02 -7.69
N ALA A 92 -3.44 17.34 -7.74
CA ALA A 92 -3.55 18.10 -8.99
C ALA A 92 -2.54 17.68 -10.07
N ALA A 93 -1.30 17.32 -9.69
CA ALA A 93 -0.27 16.93 -10.65
C ALA A 93 -0.61 15.57 -11.30
N ASN A 94 -1.05 14.60 -10.49
CA ASN A 94 -1.50 13.31 -10.99
C ASN A 94 -2.81 13.41 -11.78
N ALA A 95 -3.76 14.26 -11.37
CA ALA A 95 -5.00 14.50 -12.11
C ALA A 95 -4.71 15.06 -13.51
N LYS A 96 -3.80 16.05 -13.60
CA LYS A 96 -3.34 16.59 -14.89
C LYS A 96 -2.70 15.53 -15.77
N ALA A 97 -1.87 14.65 -15.20
CA ALA A 97 -1.21 13.58 -15.94
C ALA A 97 -2.17 12.47 -16.41
N ILE A 98 -3.24 12.21 -15.66
CA ILE A 98 -4.28 11.23 -16.01
C ILE A 98 -5.28 11.79 -17.03
N GLY A 99 -5.54 13.10 -16.98
CA GLY A 99 -6.54 13.77 -17.81
C GLY A 99 -7.95 13.60 -17.24
N ASN A 100 -8.96 13.66 -18.12
CA ASN A 100 -10.37 13.54 -17.73
C ASN A 100 -11.10 12.41 -18.52
N PRO A 101 -10.79 11.13 -18.28
CA PRO A 101 -11.56 10.02 -18.83
C PRO A 101 -13.03 10.00 -18.37
N ASN A 102 -13.87 9.30 -19.12
CA ASN A 102 -15.32 9.26 -18.88
C ASN A 102 -15.77 8.20 -17.87
N ASP A 103 -14.95 7.18 -17.60
CA ASP A 103 -15.32 6.00 -16.81
C ASP A 103 -14.13 5.45 -16.00
N LEU A 104 -14.41 4.54 -15.05
CA LEU A 104 -13.39 3.92 -14.21
C LEU A 104 -12.29 3.26 -15.04
N THR A 105 -12.67 2.55 -16.10
CA THR A 105 -11.75 1.87 -17.01
C THR A 105 -10.77 2.84 -17.67
N GLY A 106 -11.25 4.00 -18.13
CA GLY A 106 -10.44 5.05 -18.72
C GLY A 106 -9.44 5.65 -17.74
N TYR A 107 -9.88 5.93 -16.50
CA TYR A 107 -8.99 6.39 -15.43
C TYR A 107 -7.89 5.37 -15.10
N LEU A 108 -8.26 4.10 -14.93
CA LEU A 108 -7.32 3.02 -14.65
C LEU A 108 -6.34 2.82 -15.81
N ARG A 109 -6.82 2.89 -17.07
CA ARG A 109 -5.96 2.78 -18.25
C ARG A 109 -4.93 3.91 -18.30
N ALA A 110 -5.38 5.16 -18.12
CA ALA A 110 -4.50 6.32 -18.11
C ALA A 110 -3.46 6.22 -16.97
N HIS A 111 -3.86 5.76 -15.78
CA HIS A 111 -2.95 5.57 -14.66
C HIS A 111 -1.94 4.44 -14.90
N LEU A 112 -2.40 3.26 -15.33
CA LEU A 112 -1.54 2.08 -15.55
C LEU A 112 -0.58 2.27 -16.72
N LYS A 113 -0.91 3.08 -17.73
CA LYS A 113 0.01 3.48 -18.82
C LYS A 113 1.22 4.28 -18.33
N ARG A 114 1.21 4.78 -17.08
CA ARG A 114 2.34 5.51 -16.48
C ARG A 114 3.38 4.57 -15.86
N ILE A 115 3.19 3.25 -15.94
CA ILE A 115 4.18 2.25 -15.55
C ILE A 115 5.22 2.15 -16.67
N GLY A 116 6.43 2.62 -16.40
CA GLY A 116 7.57 2.58 -17.31
C GLY A 116 8.62 1.54 -16.90
N GLN A 117 9.71 1.51 -17.65
CA GLN A 117 10.83 0.60 -17.37
C GLN A 117 11.49 0.93 -16.02
N GLY A 118 11.68 -0.09 -15.18
CA GLY A 118 12.28 0.04 -13.86
C GLY A 118 11.33 0.52 -12.77
N ASP A 119 10.07 0.82 -13.11
CA ASP A 119 9.02 1.09 -12.14
C ASP A 119 8.50 -0.19 -11.48
N TYR A 120 7.81 -0.01 -10.37
CA TYR A 120 7.02 -1.05 -9.73
C TYR A 120 5.59 -0.57 -9.50
N PHE A 121 4.66 -1.52 -9.45
CA PHE A 121 3.26 -1.28 -9.16
C PHE A 121 2.89 -1.72 -7.73
N ALA A 122 2.32 -0.81 -6.96
CA ALA A 122 1.85 -1.08 -5.60
C ALA A 122 0.31 -1.01 -5.52
N LEU A 123 -0.31 -2.12 -5.14
CA LEU A 123 -1.73 -2.19 -4.81
C LEU A 123 -1.89 -2.11 -3.29
N LEU A 124 -2.39 -0.97 -2.79
CA LEU A 124 -2.50 -0.69 -1.36
C LEU A 124 -3.97 -0.69 -0.94
N ALA A 125 -4.41 -1.73 -0.25
CA ALA A 125 -5.82 -1.98 0.01
C ALA A 125 -6.20 -1.71 1.48
N TYR A 126 -7.07 -0.74 1.71
CA TYR A 126 -7.76 -0.46 2.97
C TYR A 126 -9.21 -0.93 2.85
N VAL A 127 -9.36 -2.25 2.75
CA VAL A 127 -10.63 -3.01 2.69
C VAL A 127 -10.53 -4.17 3.68
N ASP A 128 -11.63 -4.87 3.97
CA ASP A 128 -11.59 -5.98 4.91
C ASP A 128 -10.64 -7.09 4.39
N MET A 129 -9.75 -7.59 5.26
CA MET A 129 -8.76 -8.61 4.88
C MET A 129 -9.37 -10.01 4.93
N THR A 130 -10.36 -10.25 4.07
CA THR A 130 -10.99 -11.57 3.87
C THR A 130 -10.25 -12.37 2.80
N GLU A 131 -10.43 -13.70 2.80
CA GLU A 131 -9.87 -14.56 1.75
C GLU A 131 -10.39 -14.18 0.36
N ALA A 132 -11.68 -13.84 0.27
CA ALA A 132 -12.31 -13.41 -0.98
C ALA A 132 -11.67 -12.11 -1.52
N ASN A 133 -11.55 -11.09 -0.68
CA ASN A 133 -10.92 -9.81 -1.06
C ASN A 133 -9.45 -10.01 -1.44
N ALA A 134 -8.70 -10.78 -0.64
CA ALA A 134 -7.31 -11.11 -0.93
C ALA A 134 -7.15 -11.82 -2.28
N LYS A 135 -8.05 -12.76 -2.60
CA LYS A 135 -8.04 -13.47 -3.88
C LYS A 135 -8.29 -12.52 -5.05
N THR A 136 -9.27 -11.62 -4.96
CA THR A 136 -9.56 -10.65 -6.02
C THR A 136 -8.42 -9.64 -6.19
N LEU A 137 -7.88 -9.10 -5.10
CA LEU A 137 -6.74 -8.18 -5.14
C LEU A 137 -5.47 -8.85 -5.70
N GLN A 138 -5.22 -10.13 -5.39
CA GLN A 138 -4.11 -10.87 -6.01
C GLN A 138 -4.30 -11.06 -7.51
N LYS A 139 -5.54 -11.29 -7.99
CA LYS A 139 -5.80 -11.35 -9.43
C LYS A 139 -5.48 -10.00 -10.11
N ILE A 140 -5.88 -8.88 -9.51
CA ILE A 140 -5.55 -7.53 -10.01
C ILE A 140 -4.02 -7.36 -10.10
N ARG A 141 -3.32 -7.67 -9.00
CA ARG A 141 -1.85 -7.59 -8.95
C ARG A 141 -1.17 -8.44 -10.03
N HIS A 142 -1.63 -9.68 -10.23
CA HIS A 142 -1.08 -10.57 -11.25
C HIS A 142 -1.38 -10.10 -12.67
N LEU A 143 -2.59 -9.59 -12.94
CA LEU A 143 -2.91 -9.00 -14.24
C LEU A 143 -1.96 -7.86 -14.61
N VAL A 144 -1.69 -6.94 -13.67
CA VAL A 144 -0.75 -5.83 -13.92
C VAL A 144 0.66 -6.36 -14.14
N ARG A 145 1.13 -7.32 -13.32
CA ARG A 145 2.44 -7.96 -13.49
C ARG A 145 2.58 -8.59 -14.87
N ASP A 146 1.62 -9.42 -15.26
CA ASP A 146 1.69 -10.22 -16.49
C ASP A 146 1.61 -9.34 -17.75
N HIS A 147 0.89 -8.23 -17.68
CA HIS A 147 0.77 -7.29 -18.79
C HIS A 147 1.95 -6.32 -18.92
N THR A 148 2.50 -5.84 -17.79
CA THR A 148 3.53 -4.78 -17.80
C THR A 148 4.95 -5.30 -17.64
N GLY A 149 5.12 -6.52 -17.10
CA GLY A 149 6.42 -7.05 -16.69
C GLY A 149 7.02 -6.36 -15.45
N ALA A 150 6.36 -5.36 -14.88
CA ALA A 150 6.85 -4.63 -13.71
C ALA A 150 6.81 -5.50 -12.45
N ALA A 151 7.70 -5.20 -11.49
CA ALA A 151 7.59 -5.75 -10.15
C ALA A 151 6.30 -5.27 -9.50
N THR A 152 5.56 -6.16 -8.83
CA THR A 152 4.28 -5.80 -8.21
C THR A 152 4.18 -6.24 -6.76
N CYS A 153 3.54 -5.42 -5.93
CA CYS A 153 3.23 -5.72 -4.52
C CYS A 153 1.75 -5.49 -4.21
N LEU A 154 1.26 -6.23 -3.21
CA LEU A 154 -0.05 -6.05 -2.60
C LEU A 154 0.17 -5.85 -1.10
N GLY A 155 -0.33 -4.75 -0.55
CA GLY A 155 -0.29 -4.45 0.87
C GLY A 155 -1.68 -4.19 1.42
N PHE A 156 -2.03 -4.83 2.53
CA PHE A 156 -3.24 -4.52 3.29
C PHE A 156 -2.94 -3.46 4.36
N GLY A 157 -3.66 -2.35 4.29
CA GLY A 157 -3.58 -1.23 5.23
C GLY A 157 -4.37 -1.52 6.50
N PRO A 158 -3.97 -0.94 7.66
CA PRO A 158 -2.77 -0.12 7.86
C PRO A 158 -1.48 -0.94 8.02
N ARG A 159 -1.55 -2.28 8.03
CA ARG A 159 -0.41 -3.16 8.37
C ARG A 159 0.86 -2.90 7.54
N PHE A 160 0.74 -2.68 6.23
CA PHE A 160 1.92 -2.47 5.37
C PHE A 160 2.70 -1.19 5.71
N LEU A 161 2.08 -0.23 6.41
CA LEU A 161 2.75 1.01 6.81
C LEU A 161 3.94 0.73 7.73
N HIS A 162 3.92 -0.40 8.44
CA HIS A 162 4.94 -0.83 9.39
C HIS A 162 5.99 -1.77 8.78
N SER A 163 5.89 -2.09 7.49
CA SER A 163 6.82 -2.99 6.81
C SER A 163 7.39 -2.38 5.54
N THR A 164 6.56 -2.19 4.52
CA THR A 164 6.97 -1.71 3.19
C THR A 164 6.64 -0.25 2.96
N GLY A 165 5.98 0.43 3.93
CA GLY A 165 5.59 1.84 3.81
C GLY A 165 6.76 2.78 3.49
N GLN A 166 7.93 2.53 4.11
CA GLN A 166 9.16 3.29 3.85
C GLN A 166 9.64 3.13 2.39
N ALA A 167 9.48 1.94 1.79
CA ALA A 167 9.88 1.71 0.40
C ALA A 167 9.02 2.50 -0.59
N TYR A 168 7.73 2.68 -0.28
CA TYR A 168 6.80 3.44 -1.12
C TYR A 168 7.02 4.95 -1.05
N LYS A 169 7.54 5.46 0.08
CA LYS A 169 7.64 6.90 0.37
C LYS A 169 9.05 7.46 0.29
N GLY A 170 10.05 6.70 0.75
CA GLY A 170 11.45 7.12 0.84
C GLY A 170 12.35 6.60 -0.27
N GLY A 171 11.94 5.58 -1.02
CA GLY A 171 12.74 5.02 -2.12
C GLY A 171 12.78 5.92 -3.37
N PRO A 172 13.49 5.53 -4.45
CA PRO A 172 13.44 6.24 -5.73
C PRO A 172 12.00 6.46 -6.23
N ASN A 173 11.73 7.53 -6.97
CA ASN A 173 10.37 7.87 -7.48
C ASN A 173 9.90 6.96 -8.63
N ARG A 174 9.82 5.66 -8.35
CA ARG A 174 9.54 4.55 -9.27
C ARG A 174 8.21 3.83 -8.98
N GLY A 175 7.51 4.27 -7.94
CA GLY A 175 6.24 3.66 -7.52
C GLY A 175 5.06 4.22 -8.32
N VAL A 176 4.32 3.33 -8.97
CA VAL A 176 2.97 3.60 -9.48
C VAL A 176 1.98 2.92 -8.55
N VAL A 177 1.16 3.71 -7.86
CA VAL A 177 0.38 3.26 -6.71
C VAL A 177 -1.11 3.37 -6.97
N LEU A 178 -1.80 2.24 -6.85
CA LEU A 178 -3.25 2.18 -6.77
C LEU A 178 -3.66 1.91 -5.32
N GLN A 179 -4.19 2.93 -4.64
CA GLN A 179 -4.78 2.77 -3.33
C GLN A 179 -6.27 2.42 -3.49
N VAL A 180 -6.73 1.35 -2.85
CA VAL A 180 -8.13 0.94 -2.84
C VAL A 180 -8.67 1.11 -1.44
N THR A 181 -9.78 1.81 -1.31
CA THR A 181 -10.50 2.03 -0.05
C THR A 181 -11.96 1.68 -0.24
N ALA A 182 -12.70 1.39 0.83
CA ALA A 182 -14.13 1.17 0.76
C ALA A 182 -14.84 1.83 1.94
N GLU A 183 -16.15 2.08 1.80
CA GLU A 183 -16.98 2.42 2.95
C GLU A 183 -16.98 1.27 3.97
N PRO A 184 -16.87 1.56 5.28
CA PRO A 184 -16.82 0.52 6.31
C PRO A 184 -18.07 -0.36 6.30
N SER A 185 -17.88 -1.68 6.32
CA SER A 185 -18.98 -2.65 6.38
C SER A 185 -19.72 -2.66 7.72
N LYS A 186 -19.06 -2.18 8.79
CA LYS A 186 -19.57 -2.08 10.15
C LYS A 186 -19.11 -0.81 10.81
N LYS A 187 -20.02 -0.16 11.53
CA LYS A 187 -19.68 0.91 12.47
C LYS A 187 -19.29 0.31 13.81
N LEU A 188 -18.08 0.61 14.26
CA LEU A 188 -17.58 0.20 15.58
C LEU A 188 -17.06 1.45 16.29
N ASP A 189 -17.74 1.87 17.36
CA ASP A 189 -17.35 3.06 18.09
C ASP A 189 -16.03 2.87 18.84
N VAL A 190 -15.26 3.95 18.98
CA VAL A 190 -14.05 3.98 19.79
C VAL A 190 -14.42 4.55 21.17
N PRO A 191 -14.29 3.78 22.26
CA PRO A 191 -14.64 4.26 23.59
C PRO A 191 -13.91 5.57 23.95
N GLY A 192 -14.67 6.58 24.36
CA GLY A 192 -14.13 7.88 24.76
C GLY A 192 -13.71 8.82 23.63
N SER A 193 -14.00 8.48 22.36
CA SER A 193 -13.77 9.34 21.19
C SER A 193 -15.08 9.64 20.46
N ARG A 194 -15.14 10.73 19.69
CA ARG A 194 -16.29 11.08 18.83
C ARG A 194 -16.28 10.32 17.50
N PHE A 195 -15.15 9.72 17.13
CA PHE A 195 -15.00 8.93 15.90
C PHE A 195 -15.14 7.42 16.14
N ASP A 196 -15.45 6.69 15.06
CA ASP A 196 -15.47 5.24 15.01
C ASP A 196 -14.21 4.66 14.33
N PHE A 197 -14.03 3.34 14.34
CA PHE A 197 -12.90 2.67 13.69
C PHE A 197 -12.88 2.87 12.16
N GLY A 198 -14.03 3.09 11.52
CA GLY A 198 -14.12 3.41 10.11
C GLY A 198 -13.49 4.76 9.78
N VAL A 199 -13.72 5.76 10.63
CA VAL A 199 -13.08 7.07 10.54
C VAL A 199 -11.56 6.96 10.73
N ILE A 200 -11.08 6.14 11.67
CA ILE A 200 -9.63 5.89 11.83
C ILE A 200 -9.04 5.28 10.55
N ALA A 201 -9.67 4.23 10.02
CA ALA A 201 -9.19 3.57 8.80
C ALA A 201 -9.17 4.54 7.61
N ALA A 202 -10.22 5.36 7.45
CA ALA A 202 -10.29 6.40 6.43
C ALA A 202 -9.20 7.47 6.61
N ALA A 203 -8.96 7.94 7.83
CA ALA A 203 -7.90 8.91 8.14
C ALA A 203 -6.49 8.33 7.91
N GLN A 204 -6.28 7.04 8.17
CA GLN A 204 -5.03 6.35 7.86
C GLN A 204 -4.81 6.22 6.35
N ALA A 205 -5.84 5.82 5.59
CA ALA A 205 -5.75 5.71 4.15
C ALA A 205 -5.49 7.07 3.48
N ARG A 206 -6.23 8.11 3.88
CA ARG A 206 -6.05 9.48 3.38
C ARG A 206 -4.69 10.06 3.77
N GLY A 207 -4.25 9.84 5.02
CA GLY A 207 -2.93 10.30 5.47
C GLY A 207 -1.76 9.60 4.76
N ASP A 208 -1.89 8.30 4.47
CA ASP A 208 -0.94 7.58 3.62
C ASP A 208 -0.91 8.14 2.19
N PHE A 209 -2.10 8.34 1.60
CA PHE A 209 -2.23 8.87 0.24
C PHE A 209 -1.66 10.29 0.10
N ALA A 210 -1.92 11.16 1.09
CA ALA A 210 -1.39 12.52 1.11
C ALA A 210 0.15 12.53 1.10
N VAL A 211 0.79 11.67 1.89
CA VAL A 211 2.27 11.57 1.90
C VAL A 211 2.80 11.00 0.58
N LEU A 212 2.10 10.04 -0.04
CA LEU A 212 2.46 9.57 -1.39
C LEU A 212 2.39 10.72 -2.41
N ALA A 213 1.34 11.53 -2.37
CA ALA A 213 1.18 12.67 -3.28
C ALA A 213 2.24 13.76 -3.02
N GLU A 214 2.52 14.11 -1.76
CA GLU A 214 3.56 15.07 -1.37
C GLU A 214 4.96 14.64 -1.84
N ARG A 215 5.21 13.32 -1.86
CA ARG A 215 6.44 12.73 -2.40
C ARG A 215 6.40 12.49 -3.92
N GLU A 216 5.47 13.15 -4.59
CA GLU A 216 5.30 13.14 -6.05
C GLU A 216 5.16 11.73 -6.62
N ARG A 217 4.61 10.79 -5.83
CA ARG A 217 4.34 9.43 -6.30
C ARG A 217 3.21 9.47 -7.30
N ARG A 218 3.26 8.56 -8.26
CA ARG A 218 2.19 8.38 -9.24
C ARG A 218 1.06 7.61 -8.57
N ALA A 219 0.19 8.32 -7.87
CA ALA A 219 -0.82 7.72 -7.01
C ALA A 219 -2.24 7.96 -7.54
N LEU A 220 -3.08 6.94 -7.50
CA LEU A 220 -4.51 7.03 -7.75
C LEU A 220 -5.24 6.28 -6.64
N ARG A 221 -6.24 6.91 -6.03
CA ARG A 221 -7.11 6.26 -5.05
C ARG A 221 -8.46 5.97 -5.66
N VAL A 222 -8.87 4.70 -5.60
CA VAL A 222 -10.21 4.22 -5.93
C VAL A 222 -10.94 3.96 -4.62
N HIS A 223 -12.01 4.70 -4.40
CA HIS A 223 -12.90 4.53 -3.26
C HIS A 223 -14.17 3.81 -3.70
N LEU A 224 -14.35 2.61 -3.17
CA LEU A 224 -15.48 1.73 -3.46
C LEU A 224 -16.67 2.06 -2.55
N GLY A 225 -17.89 1.87 -3.06
CA GLY A 225 -19.08 2.00 -2.21
C GLY A 225 -19.19 0.89 -1.17
N SER A 226 -18.58 -0.27 -1.44
CA SER A 226 -18.35 -1.36 -0.48
C SER A 226 -17.31 -2.34 -1.04
N ASP A 227 -16.83 -3.26 -0.21
CA ASP A 227 -15.92 -4.34 -0.65
C ASP A 227 -16.51 -5.20 -1.78
N ALA A 228 -17.83 -5.28 -1.92
CA ALA A 228 -18.50 -6.01 -3.00
C ALA A 228 -18.20 -5.42 -4.40
N ASP A 229 -17.76 -4.16 -4.47
CA ASP A 229 -17.37 -3.52 -5.73
C ASP A 229 -15.95 -3.91 -6.19
N LEU A 230 -15.19 -4.72 -5.42
CA LEU A 230 -13.85 -5.19 -5.81
C LEU A 230 -13.85 -5.99 -7.12
N ASP A 231 -14.90 -6.76 -7.38
CA ASP A 231 -15.01 -7.51 -8.63
C ASP A 231 -15.21 -6.55 -9.82
N LYS A 232 -15.94 -5.45 -9.65
CA LYS A 232 -16.06 -4.40 -10.68
C LYS A 232 -14.70 -3.74 -10.94
N LEU A 233 -13.95 -3.44 -9.88
CA LEU A 233 -12.57 -2.92 -10.01
C LEU A 233 -11.68 -3.91 -10.78
N TYR A 234 -11.76 -5.20 -10.47
CA TYR A 234 -11.02 -6.23 -11.20
C TYR A 234 -11.38 -6.27 -12.70
N GLN A 235 -12.66 -6.22 -13.05
CA GLN A 235 -13.08 -6.17 -14.46
C GLN A 235 -12.53 -4.90 -15.15
N ALA A 236 -12.66 -3.74 -14.50
CA ALA A 236 -12.18 -2.47 -15.05
C ALA A 236 -10.65 -2.46 -15.25
N VAL A 237 -9.86 -3.03 -14.33
CA VAL A 237 -8.40 -3.19 -14.51
C VAL A 237 -8.10 -4.11 -15.70
N ARG A 238 -8.80 -5.25 -15.79
CA ARG A 238 -8.61 -6.19 -16.90
C ARG A 238 -8.89 -5.53 -18.25
N ASP A 239 -9.96 -4.75 -18.35
CA ASP A 239 -10.39 -4.11 -19.60
C ASP A 239 -9.53 -2.87 -19.91
N ALA A 240 -9.01 -2.19 -18.88
CA ALA A 240 -8.02 -1.12 -19.02
C ALA A 240 -6.74 -1.62 -19.69
N LEU A 241 -6.25 -2.80 -19.28
CA LEU A 241 -5.04 -3.43 -19.82
C LEU A 241 -5.24 -4.05 -21.22
N ARG A 242 -6.45 -4.50 -21.56
CA ARG A 242 -6.74 -5.09 -22.89
C ARG A 242 -6.81 -4.06 -24.02
N GLY A 243 -7.32 -2.86 -23.76
CA GLY A 243 -7.50 -1.81 -24.77
C GLY A 243 -6.23 -1.01 -25.11
N GLY A 244 -5.05 -1.61 -24.97
CA GLY A 244 -3.75 -0.93 -25.04
C GLY A 244 -2.85 -1.32 -26.21
N ASN A 245 -3.26 -2.26 -27.08
CA ASN A 245 -2.56 -2.58 -28.33
C ASN A 245 -3.03 -1.72 -29.49
#